data_AF-A0A1C7W0D4-F1
#
_entry.id   AF-A0A1C7W0D4-F1
#
_cell.length_a   1.000
_cell.length_b   1.000
_cell.length_c   1.000
_cell.angle_alpha   90.00
_cell.angle_beta   90.00
_cell.angle_gamma   90.00
#
_symmetry.space_group_name_H-M   'P 1'
#
loop_
_entity.id
_entity.type
_entity.pdbx_description
1 polymer ?
#
loop_
_entity_poly.entity_id
_entity_poly.type
_entity_poly.pdbx_seq_one_letter_code
_entity_poly.pdbx_strand_id
1 'polypeptide(L)'
;MDKTELSQKWKDRFALFDSAGGDINSPQYKSAIKNMKFLGRIKYVFNFYAFFFGIIYFCILGLWKKGLVMFGAILAFNVIIIIVESATGMDLDALARGVNIGYAGSCATIANYAYYLKEVKGLDSWNPLEGFTKKSSAKIAAM
;
A
#
# COMPACT_ATOMS: atom_id res chain seq x y z
N MET A 1 -14.29 4.05 15.25
CA MET A 1 -14.67 2.64 15.13
C MET A 1 -14.12 1.94 16.37
N ASP A 2 -14.97 1.30 17.17
CA ASP A 2 -14.49 0.57 18.34
C ASP A 2 -13.61 -0.60 17.88
N LYS A 3 -12.43 -0.78 18.50
CA LYS A 3 -11.41 -1.78 18.07
C LYS A 3 -11.93 -3.22 18.13
N THR A 4 -13.05 -3.44 18.81
CA THR A 4 -13.77 -4.71 18.95
C THR A 4 -14.35 -5.24 17.63
N GLU A 5 -14.74 -4.36 16.68
CA GLU A 5 -15.42 -4.74 15.43
C GLU A 5 -14.50 -5.22 14.30
N LEU A 6 -13.18 -5.03 14.41
CA LEU A 6 -12.26 -5.47 13.35
C LEU A 6 -12.17 -7.00 13.30
N SER A 7 -12.22 -7.55 12.08
CA SER A 7 -11.96 -8.98 11.85
C SER A 7 -10.61 -9.40 12.43
N GLN A 8 -10.48 -10.67 12.84
CA GLN A 8 -9.22 -11.20 13.37
C GLN A 8 -8.03 -10.98 12.42
N LYS A 9 -8.28 -11.06 11.11
CA LYS A 9 -7.27 -10.79 10.07
C LYS A 9 -6.71 -9.36 10.15
N TRP A 10 -7.56 -8.36 10.42
CA TRP A 10 -7.11 -6.98 10.57
C TRP A 10 -6.39 -6.77 11.90
N LYS A 11 -6.90 -7.36 12.98
CA LYS A 11 -6.24 -7.36 14.30
C LYS A 11 -4.82 -7.92 14.22
N ASP A 12 -4.63 -9.06 13.56
CA ASP A 12 -3.30 -9.66 13.34
C ASP A 12 -2.35 -8.72 12.58
N ARG A 13 -2.85 -8.09 11.51
CA ARG A 13 -2.06 -7.16 10.69
C ARG A 13 -1.62 -5.96 11.50
N PHE A 14 -2.55 -5.37 12.26
CA PHE A 14 -2.28 -4.19 13.07
C PHE A 14 -1.31 -4.53 14.20
N ALA A 15 -1.46 -5.67 14.87
CA ALA A 15 -0.55 -6.13 15.90
C ALA A 15 0.90 -6.26 15.39
N LEU A 16 1.09 -6.74 14.15
CA LEU A 16 2.42 -6.80 13.56
C LEU A 16 3.04 -5.40 13.38
N PHE A 17 2.29 -4.44 12.85
CA PHE A 17 2.80 -3.08 12.68
C PHE A 17 3.06 -2.39 14.02
N ASP A 18 2.15 -2.57 14.98
CA ASP A 18 2.21 -1.99 16.31
C ASP A 18 3.37 -2.55 17.13
N SER A 19 3.76 -3.81 16.92
CA SER A 19 4.95 -4.41 17.55
C SER A 19 6.25 -3.66 17.27
N ALA A 20 6.29 -2.86 16.19
CA ALA A 20 7.40 -2.00 15.80
C ALA A 20 7.04 -0.49 15.92
N GLY A 21 5.97 -0.15 16.64
CA GLY A 21 5.44 1.22 16.76
C GLY A 21 4.91 1.81 15.46
N GLY A 22 4.78 1.01 14.39
CA GLY A 22 4.55 1.48 13.02
C GLY A 22 5.83 1.68 12.21
N ASP A 23 7.04 1.51 12.76
CA ASP A 23 8.27 1.57 11.96
C ASP A 23 8.49 0.28 11.15
N ILE A 24 7.91 0.24 9.95
CA ILE A 24 8.09 -0.88 9.00
C ILE A 24 9.52 -0.99 8.43
N ASN A 25 10.40 -0.03 8.72
CA ASN A 25 11.81 -0.08 8.35
C ASN A 25 12.72 -0.57 9.48
N SER A 26 12.18 -0.74 10.69
CA SER A 26 12.92 -1.20 11.86
C SER A 26 13.51 -2.61 11.66
N PRO A 27 14.66 -2.91 12.28
CA PRO A 27 15.21 -4.27 12.29
C PRO A 27 14.21 -5.30 12.86
N GLN A 28 13.43 -4.91 13.87
CA GLN A 28 12.44 -5.75 14.51
C GLN A 28 11.33 -6.18 13.54
N TYR A 29 10.70 -5.23 12.84
CA TYR A 29 9.66 -5.53 11.85
C TYR A 29 10.21 -6.43 10.72
N LYS A 30 11.40 -6.10 10.21
CA LYS A 30 12.05 -6.89 9.14
C LYS A 30 12.37 -8.31 9.59
N SER A 31 12.85 -8.48 10.83
CA SER A 31 13.11 -9.80 11.41
C SER A 31 11.81 -10.59 11.58
N ALA A 32 10.75 -9.96 12.09
CA ALA A 32 9.45 -10.59 12.25
C ALA A 32 8.90 -11.12 10.91
N ILE A 33 8.93 -10.30 9.84
CA ILE A 33 8.52 -10.73 8.50
C ILE A 33 9.42 -11.84 7.95
N LYS A 34 10.75 -11.76 8.17
CA LYS A 34 11.71 -12.73 7.65
C LYS A 34 11.57 -14.11 8.31
N ASN A 35 11.21 -14.15 9.59
CA ASN A 35 11.04 -15.40 10.35
C ASN A 35 9.72 -16.11 10.03
N MET A 36 8.77 -15.46 9.37
CA MET A 36 7.53 -16.10 8.92
C MET A 36 7.76 -16.98 7.69
N LYS A 37 7.04 -18.11 7.62
CA LYS A 37 6.96 -18.92 6.39
C LYS A 37 6.46 -18.06 5.22
N PHE A 38 6.93 -18.33 4.00
CA PHE A 38 6.64 -17.52 2.80
C PHE A 38 5.15 -17.26 2.58
N LEU A 39 4.28 -18.26 2.74
CA LEU A 39 2.83 -18.07 2.61
C LEU A 39 2.23 -17.31 3.81
N GLY A 40 2.81 -17.50 5.00
CA GLY A 40 2.39 -16.80 6.22
C GLY A 40 2.61 -15.30 6.16
N ARG A 41 3.68 -14.83 5.49
CA ARG A 41 3.95 -13.39 5.34
C ARG A 41 3.00 -12.68 4.35
N ILE A 42 2.47 -13.39 3.33
CA ILE A 42 1.66 -12.77 2.26
C ILE A 42 0.46 -12.02 2.84
N LYS A 43 -0.23 -12.57 3.85
CA LYS A 43 -1.42 -11.90 4.42
C LYS A 43 -1.11 -10.53 5.05
N TYR A 44 0.13 -10.30 5.48
CA TYR A 44 0.59 -9.06 6.12
C TYR A 44 1.09 -8.04 5.10
N VAL A 45 1.92 -8.48 4.16
CA VAL A 45 2.58 -7.59 3.20
C VAL A 45 1.77 -7.34 1.92
N PHE A 46 0.75 -8.15 1.67
CA PHE A 46 -0.05 -8.07 0.45
C PHE A 46 -1.55 -8.09 0.76
N ASN A 47 -2.30 -7.31 -0.01
CA ASN A 47 -3.75 -7.25 0.04
C ASN A 47 -4.35 -7.64 -1.32
N PHE A 48 -4.94 -8.83 -1.35
CA PHE A 48 -5.57 -9.38 -2.55
C PHE A 48 -6.65 -8.47 -3.13
N TYR A 49 -7.54 -7.92 -2.30
CA TYR A 49 -8.61 -7.05 -2.79
C TYR A 49 -8.06 -5.74 -3.35
N ALA A 50 -7.06 -5.15 -2.70
CA ALA A 50 -6.43 -3.93 -3.22
C ALA A 50 -5.69 -4.17 -4.55
N PHE A 51 -5.16 -5.38 -4.79
CA PHE A 51 -4.54 -5.74 -6.06
C PHE A 51 -5.52 -5.67 -7.23
N PHE A 52 -6.70 -6.29 -7.09
CA PHE A 52 -7.68 -6.39 -8.18
C PHE A 52 -8.61 -5.17 -8.26
N PHE A 53 -8.90 -4.52 -7.14
CA PHE A 53 -9.92 -3.47 -7.05
C PHE A 53 -9.35 -2.06 -6.80
N GLY A 54 -8.02 -1.92 -6.67
CA GLY A 54 -7.31 -0.63 -6.63
C GLY A 54 -8.01 0.44 -5.78
N ILE A 55 -8.35 1.57 -6.43
CA ILE A 55 -9.02 2.72 -5.80
C ILE A 55 -10.37 2.36 -5.15
N ILE A 56 -11.16 1.46 -5.75
CA ILE A 56 -12.48 1.08 -5.22
C ILE A 56 -12.31 0.49 -3.82
N TYR A 57 -11.33 -0.39 -3.64
CA TYR A 57 -11.05 -0.98 -2.33
C TYR A 57 -10.44 0.01 -1.35
N PHE A 58 -9.62 0.96 -1.82
CA PHE A 58 -9.16 2.06 -0.97
C PHE A 58 -10.34 2.89 -0.44
N CYS A 59 -11.34 3.19 -1.27
CA CYS A 59 -12.56 3.88 -0.84
C CYS A 59 -13.36 3.06 0.19
N ILE A 60 -13.45 1.73 0.05
CA ILE A 60 -14.10 0.84 1.03
C ILE A 60 -13.41 0.93 2.40
N LEU A 61 -12.07 0.97 2.43
CA LEU A 61 -11.31 1.18 3.68
C LEU A 61 -11.33 2.66 4.17
N GLY A 62 -11.97 3.54 3.40
CA GLY A 62 -11.98 4.98 3.62
C GLY A 62 -10.60 5.62 3.50
N LEU A 63 -9.73 5.07 2.65
CA LEU A 63 -8.40 5.58 2.26
C LEU A 63 -8.47 6.37 0.94
N TRP A 64 -9.61 7.04 0.71
CA TRP A 64 -9.94 7.65 -0.59
C TRP A 64 -8.90 8.67 -1.07
N LYS A 65 -8.26 9.43 -0.16
CA LYS A 65 -7.19 10.39 -0.51
C LYS A 65 -5.99 9.70 -1.17
N LYS A 66 -5.43 8.68 -0.51
CA LYS A 66 -4.30 7.88 -1.04
C LYS A 66 -4.73 7.15 -2.30
N GLY A 67 -5.97 6.63 -2.33
CA GLY A 67 -6.55 5.97 -3.50
C GLY A 67 -6.61 6.89 -4.73
N LEU A 68 -7.08 8.13 -4.57
CA LEU A 68 -7.12 9.14 -5.64
C LEU A 68 -5.72 9.50 -6.15
N VAL A 69 -4.74 9.68 -5.27
CA VAL A 69 -3.36 9.98 -5.68
C VAL A 69 -2.78 8.84 -6.51
N MET A 70 -2.93 7.60 -6.03
CA MET A 70 -2.44 6.43 -6.76
C MET A 70 -3.15 6.26 -8.10
N PHE A 71 -4.48 6.47 -8.14
CA PHE A 71 -5.27 6.37 -9.37
C PHE A 71 -4.92 7.47 -10.38
N GLY A 72 -4.79 8.72 -9.93
CA GLY A 72 -4.36 9.83 -10.79
C GLY A 72 -2.97 9.60 -11.37
N ALA A 73 -2.04 9.07 -10.56
CA ALA A 73 -0.70 8.74 -11.03
C ALA A 73 -0.70 7.68 -12.13
N ILE A 74 -1.44 6.57 -11.96
CA ILE A 74 -1.49 5.51 -13.00
C ILE A 74 -2.20 5.99 -14.27
N LEU A 75 -3.22 6.83 -14.16
CA LEU A 75 -3.85 7.46 -15.33
C LEU A 75 -2.84 8.33 -16.10
N ALA A 76 -2.09 9.19 -15.39
CA ALA A 76 -1.07 10.03 -16.00
C ALA A 76 0.02 9.20 -16.70
N PHE A 77 0.50 8.12 -16.08
CA PHE A 77 1.48 7.22 -16.71
C PHE A 77 0.94 6.57 -17.99
N ASN A 78 -0.29 6.05 -17.98
CA ASN A 78 -0.88 5.44 -19.18
C ASN A 78 -1.07 6.48 -20.31
N VAL A 79 -1.49 7.71 -19.98
CA VAL A 79 -1.58 8.80 -20.97
C VAL A 79 -0.21 9.10 -21.59
N ILE A 80 0.85 9.18 -20.79
CA ILE A 80 2.22 9.39 -21.29
C ILE A 80 2.63 8.25 -22.25
N ILE A 81 2.36 7.00 -21.89
CA ILE A 81 2.68 5.85 -22.75
C ILE A 81 1.96 5.96 -24.10
N ILE A 82 0.66 6.26 -24.09
CA ILE A 82 -0.14 6.45 -25.32
C ILE A 82 0.43 7.57 -26.19
N ILE A 83 0.82 8.70 -25.59
CA ILE A 83 1.42 9.83 -26.33
C ILE A 83 2.75 9.42 -26.98
N VAL A 84 3.63 8.75 -26.24
CA VAL A 84 4.95 8.32 -26.76
C VAL A 84 4.78 7.30 -27.88
N GLU A 85 3.90 6.32 -27.71
CA GLU A 85 3.57 5.32 -28.72
C GLU A 85 3.04 5.99 -29.99
N SER A 86 2.09 6.92 -29.86
CA SER A 86 1.52 7.66 -30.99
C SER A 86 2.55 8.56 -31.71
N ALA A 87 3.51 9.11 -30.98
CA ALA A 87 4.51 10.02 -31.54
C ALA A 87 5.69 9.30 -32.20
N THR A 88 6.03 8.10 -31.75
CA THR A 88 7.22 7.36 -32.19
C THR A 88 6.91 6.11 -33.02
N GLY A 89 5.67 5.61 -32.97
CA GLY A 89 5.27 4.34 -33.58
C GLY A 89 5.85 3.11 -32.89
N MET A 90 6.48 3.26 -31.71
CA MET A 90 7.00 2.14 -30.92
C MET A 90 5.84 1.38 -30.25
N ASP A 91 5.86 0.05 -30.32
CA ASP A 91 4.97 -0.80 -29.52
C ASP A 91 5.38 -0.78 -28.04
N LEU A 92 4.56 -0.16 -27.19
CA LEU A 92 4.77 -0.04 -25.75
C LEU A 92 3.77 -0.87 -24.93
N ASP A 93 3.06 -1.82 -25.54
CA ASP A 93 2.05 -2.63 -24.87
C ASP A 93 2.61 -3.41 -23.67
N ALA A 94 3.81 -3.98 -23.83
CA ALA A 94 4.46 -4.72 -22.76
C ALA A 94 4.78 -3.81 -21.56
N LEU A 95 5.20 -2.57 -21.83
CA LEU A 95 5.46 -1.57 -20.81
C LEU A 95 4.15 -1.14 -20.13
N ALA A 96 3.09 -0.87 -20.89
CA ALA A 96 1.78 -0.54 -20.36
C ALA A 96 1.26 -1.64 -19.42
N ARG A 97 1.33 -2.91 -19.83
CA ARG A 97 0.94 -4.05 -18.97
C ARG A 97 1.79 -4.10 -17.70
N GLY A 98 3.11 -3.96 -17.82
CA GLY A 98 4.02 -3.96 -16.68
C GLY A 98 3.72 -2.85 -15.68
N VAL A 99 3.44 -1.64 -16.15
CA VAL A 99 3.08 -0.47 -15.33
C VAL A 99 1.76 -0.69 -14.60
N ASN A 100 0.75 -1.24 -15.26
CA ASN A 100 -0.55 -1.53 -14.63
C ASN A 100 -0.47 -2.66 -13.59
N ILE A 101 0.34 -3.70 -13.85
CA ILE A 101 0.63 -4.75 -12.85
C ILE A 101 1.41 -4.17 -11.67
N GLY A 102 2.37 -3.28 -11.94
CA GLY A 102 3.11 -2.54 -10.92
C GLY A 102 2.19 -1.73 -10.02
N TYR A 103 1.25 -0.98 -10.60
CA TYR A 103 0.21 -0.24 -9.87
C TYR A 103 -0.62 -1.17 -8.96
N ALA A 104 -1.12 -2.28 -9.49
CA ALA A 104 -1.88 -3.26 -8.71
C ALA A 104 -1.06 -3.80 -7.53
N GLY A 105 0.22 -4.13 -7.77
CA GLY A 105 1.16 -4.55 -6.73
C GLY A 105 1.41 -3.48 -5.66
N SER A 106 1.54 -2.21 -6.07
CA SER A 106 1.67 -1.09 -5.14
C SER A 106 0.41 -0.91 -4.28
N CYS A 107 -0.78 -0.98 -4.87
CA CYS A 107 -2.03 -0.92 -4.11
C CYS A 107 -2.10 -2.03 -3.07
N ALA A 108 -1.72 -3.25 -3.46
CA ALA A 108 -1.72 -4.41 -2.58
C ALA A 108 -0.77 -4.28 -1.39
N THR A 109 0.41 -3.70 -1.60
CA THR A 109 1.42 -3.54 -0.54
C THR A 109 1.12 -2.35 0.39
N ILE A 110 0.51 -1.28 -0.13
CA ILE A 110 0.20 -0.07 0.63
C ILE A 110 -1.05 -0.23 1.50
N ALA A 111 -2.10 -0.89 0.99
CA ALA A 111 -3.42 -0.86 1.62
C ALA A 111 -3.43 -1.31 3.09
N ASN A 112 -2.71 -2.37 3.45
CA ASN A 112 -2.72 -2.91 4.82
C ASN A 112 -2.13 -1.90 5.81
N TYR A 113 -1.00 -1.31 5.47
CA TYR A 113 -0.29 -0.37 6.33
C TYR A 113 -0.97 1.00 6.35
N ALA A 114 -1.46 1.49 5.21
CA ALA A 114 -2.24 2.72 5.15
C ALA A 114 -3.50 2.64 6.03
N TYR A 115 -4.16 1.47 6.07
CA TYR A 115 -5.31 1.28 6.95
C TYR A 115 -4.92 1.27 8.43
N TYR A 116 -3.80 0.65 8.78
CA TYR A 116 -3.24 0.74 10.13
C TYR A 116 -2.93 2.19 10.53
N LEU A 117 -2.28 2.96 9.65
CA LEU A 117 -1.96 4.37 9.92
C LEU A 117 -3.21 5.19 10.20
N LYS A 118 -4.28 4.99 9.43
CA LYS A 118 -5.55 5.67 9.64
C LYS A 118 -6.20 5.26 10.97
N GLU A 119 -6.37 3.97 11.22
CA GLU A 119 -7.18 3.48 12.35
C GLU A 119 -6.42 3.52 13.70
N VAL A 120 -5.10 3.34 13.69
CA VAL A 120 -4.29 3.25 14.91
C VAL A 120 -3.54 4.56 15.19
N LYS A 121 -2.97 5.18 14.16
CA LYS A 121 -2.16 6.41 14.30
C LYS A 121 -2.95 7.69 13.98
N GLY A 122 -4.20 7.59 13.51
CA GLY A 122 -5.01 8.75 13.12
C GLY A 122 -4.48 9.49 11.88
N LEU A 123 -3.61 8.85 11.09
CA LEU A 123 -2.94 9.47 9.95
C LEU A 123 -3.69 9.15 8.65
N ASP A 124 -4.48 10.12 8.17
CA ASP A 124 -5.20 10.06 6.89
C ASP A 124 -4.74 11.18 5.92
N SER A 125 -3.51 11.02 5.42
CA SER A 125 -2.87 11.98 4.51
C SER A 125 -2.98 11.61 3.02
N TRP A 126 -2.71 12.57 2.14
CA TRP A 126 -2.63 12.37 0.68
C TRP A 126 -1.40 11.60 0.21
N ASN A 127 -0.42 11.32 1.07
CA ASN A 127 0.80 10.62 0.67
C ASN A 127 0.61 9.09 0.73
N PRO A 128 0.50 8.36 -0.40
CA PRO A 128 0.34 6.91 -0.37
C PRO A 128 1.58 6.16 0.15
N LEU A 129 2.75 6.81 0.15
CA LEU A 129 4.03 6.25 0.59
C LEU A 129 4.41 6.69 2.02
N GLU A 130 3.46 7.20 2.79
CA GLU A 130 3.64 7.56 4.19
C GLU A 130 4.16 6.34 4.98
N GLY A 131 5.30 6.50 5.65
CA GLY A 131 6.00 5.46 6.40
C GLY A 131 6.84 4.48 5.59
N PHE A 132 6.94 4.61 4.26
CA PHE A 132 7.81 3.72 3.47
C PHE A 132 9.29 4.13 3.49
N THR A 133 9.61 5.38 3.83
CA THR A 133 10.99 5.84 4.03
C THR A 133 11.41 5.72 5.50
N LYS A 134 12.71 5.49 5.77
CA LYS A 134 13.25 5.42 7.13
C LYS A 134 12.90 6.65 7.97
N LYS A 135 12.98 7.84 7.38
CA LYS A 135 12.63 9.10 8.05
C LYS A 135 11.14 9.17 8.39
N SER A 136 10.28 8.78 7.46
CA SER A 136 8.83 8.82 7.68
C SER A 136 8.36 7.77 8.69
N SER A 137 8.93 6.58 8.67
CA SER A 137 8.55 5.49 9.57
C SER A 137 9.04 5.72 11.00
N ALA A 138 10.26 6.24 11.17
CA ALA A 138 10.76 6.67 12.48
C ALA A 138 9.89 7.77 13.11
N LYS A 139 9.41 8.72 12.30
CA LYS A 139 8.48 9.76 12.77
C LYS A 139 7.16 9.16 13.25
N ILE A 140 6.62 8.16 12.54
CA ILE A 140 5.37 7.47 12.90
C ILE A 140 5.53 6.69 14.22
N ALA A 141 6.69 6.05 14.44
CA ALA A 141 6.96 5.32 15.66
C ALA A 141 7.15 6.22 16.90
N ALA A 142 7.48 7.49 16.70
CA ALA A 142 7.61 8.48 17.77
C ALA A 142 6.28 9.16 18.15
N MET A 143 5.18 8.87 17.45
CA MET A 143 3.81 9.33 17.75
C MET A 143 3.08 8.34 18.63
#